data_AF-A0AA36MWV9-F1
#
_entry.id   AF-A0AA36MWV9-F1
#
_cell.length_a   1.000
_cell.length_b   1.000
_cell.length_c   1.000
_cell.angle_alpha   90.00
_cell.angle_beta   90.00
_cell.angle_gamma   90.00
#
_symmetry.space_group_name_H-M   'P 1'
#
loop_
_entity.id
_entity.type
_entity.pdbx_description
1 polymer ?
#
loop_
_entity_poly.entity_id
_entity_poly.type
_entity_poly.pdbx_seq_one_letter_code
_entity_poly.pdbx_strand_id
1 'polypeptide(L)'
;MAKKLKAPVAVKRATKLSKQTLRSALVSGLKEKSGRKDLKFTAAPEVAGRAVGIVPIEKRAGYPLCLPDGAVDPKDWKTKDGVKVEVDFARVHWLPDEWGQGVKTTCPTARSTGGGGGTLTAFVSPDMTVYYHKCKVEEYVGRPLTERDGFNGQVRLAQLQAEQAINLARMQIKEMKEGSSSKGTHRMIGTDRDADFFKLLSQAERRHLPAKEDFHFCVVSARRATKLEGVRDIFTVQTQLVEAGVKPTWYVDEESLAQYKALGLHAVVGGKLTQARNKALEDAKSSGKICVQLSDDISAWEYRHGERASEKNDKAANAAHAAARRFIVTPVAAARFIAAKMRASAEKPKLGGVYMLGSCARAFSGEEFGRQHFILGDFLVVDKDSPVMFDANMTLKEDYDFTCAHIKAHGSVLRCNRMTLSVKHYSNSGGAVSTRDKKGEEEKRNIAILFRKWPGAFRMNPKRKNEVIMRWKSCSDDDDVESERITSTETGRAIEKQNQDRTRKVRKTIKKATRGGA
;
A
#
# COMPACT_ATOMS: atom_id res chain seq x y z
N MET A 1 -41.25 6.23 -35.50
CA MET A 1 -39.78 6.46 -35.60
C MET A 1 -39.14 6.29 -34.22
N ALA A 2 -38.43 5.20 -33.97
CA ALA A 2 -37.76 4.95 -32.69
C ALA A 2 -36.45 5.76 -32.61
N LYS A 3 -36.36 6.69 -31.65
CA LYS A 3 -35.13 7.44 -31.34
C LYS A 3 -34.05 6.46 -30.86
N LYS A 4 -33.01 6.24 -31.67
CA LYS A 4 -31.79 5.53 -31.24
C LYS A 4 -31.20 6.28 -30.03
N LEU A 5 -31.28 5.68 -28.85
CA LEU A 5 -30.57 6.15 -27.66
C LEU A 5 -29.06 6.13 -27.96
N LYS A 6 -28.41 7.29 -27.83
CA LYS A 6 -26.96 7.42 -27.97
C LYS A 6 -26.29 6.54 -26.92
N ALA A 7 -25.33 5.71 -27.35
CA ALA A 7 -24.52 4.91 -26.45
C ALA A 7 -23.83 5.82 -25.40
N PRO A 8 -23.77 5.40 -24.12
CA PRO A 8 -23.14 6.20 -23.07
C PRO A 8 -21.67 6.47 -23.42
N VAL A 9 -21.28 7.74 -23.32
CA VAL A 9 -19.90 8.18 -23.53
C VAL A 9 -19.01 7.43 -22.54
N ALA A 10 -18.02 6.69 -23.05
CA ALA A 10 -17.09 5.96 -22.20
C ALA A 10 -16.35 6.94 -21.28
N VAL A 11 -16.65 6.88 -19.98
CA VAL A 11 -15.96 7.67 -18.96
C VAL A 11 -14.49 7.26 -18.98
N LYS A 12 -13.60 8.17 -19.39
CA LYS A 12 -12.14 7.95 -19.31
C LYS A 12 -11.80 7.64 -17.86
N ARG A 13 -11.34 6.41 -17.58
CA ARG A 13 -10.86 6.04 -16.24
C ARG A 13 -9.76 7.01 -15.84
N ALA A 14 -9.89 7.60 -14.65
CA ALA A 14 -8.84 8.41 -14.06
C ALA A 14 -7.53 7.61 -14.07
N THR A 15 -6.52 8.10 -14.78
CA THR A 15 -5.20 7.48 -14.84
C THR A 15 -4.62 7.48 -13.44
N LYS A 16 -4.27 6.30 -12.90
CA LYS A 16 -3.57 6.23 -11.61
C LYS A 16 -2.29 7.06 -11.74
N LEU A 17 -2.14 8.07 -10.88
CA LEU A 17 -0.91 8.86 -10.82
C LEU A 17 0.25 7.91 -10.50
N SER A 18 1.24 7.86 -11.39
CA SER A 18 2.40 7.01 -11.20
C SER A 18 3.37 7.66 -10.22
N LYS A 19 4.31 6.89 -9.67
CA LYS A 19 5.38 7.38 -8.79
C LYS A 19 6.25 8.47 -9.43
N GLN A 20 6.19 8.63 -10.75
CA GLN A 20 6.95 9.64 -11.50
C GLN A 20 6.18 10.94 -11.70
N THR A 21 4.98 11.09 -11.12
CA THR A 21 4.07 12.21 -11.42
C THR A 21 4.71 13.59 -11.20
N LEU A 22 5.37 13.84 -10.07
CA LEU A 22 5.94 15.18 -9.82
C LEU A 22 7.21 15.46 -10.63
N ARG A 23 8.06 14.44 -10.84
CA ARG A 23 9.19 14.59 -11.76
C ARG A 23 8.72 14.87 -13.18
N SER A 24 7.74 14.12 -13.67
CA SER A 24 7.15 14.34 -14.99
C SER A 24 6.50 15.72 -15.07
N ALA A 25 5.86 16.20 -14.01
CA ALA A 25 5.31 17.55 -13.95
C ALA A 25 6.40 18.64 -13.99
N LEU A 26 7.49 18.48 -13.22
CA LEU A 26 8.65 19.37 -13.27
C LEU A 26 9.25 19.41 -14.69
N VAL A 27 9.48 18.25 -15.29
CA VAL A 27 10.05 18.12 -16.64
C VAL A 27 9.13 18.75 -17.69
N SER A 28 7.82 18.46 -17.66
CA SER A 28 6.87 19.05 -18.59
C SER A 28 6.79 20.58 -18.44
N GLY A 29 6.76 21.09 -17.20
CA GLY A 29 6.78 22.53 -16.94
C GLY A 29 8.08 23.22 -17.41
N LEU A 30 9.23 22.53 -17.33
CA LEU A 30 10.48 23.03 -17.88
C LEU A 30 10.48 23.08 -19.40
N LYS A 31 9.95 22.04 -20.05
CA LYS A 31 9.80 22.01 -21.51
C LYS A 31 8.89 23.14 -21.99
N GLU A 32 7.79 23.38 -21.31
CA GLU A 32 6.88 24.50 -21.60
C GLU A 32 7.56 25.86 -21.45
N LYS A 33 8.23 26.10 -20.31
CA LYS A 33 8.97 27.34 -20.04
C LYS A 33 10.14 27.60 -20.99
N SER A 34 10.67 26.57 -21.65
CA SER A 34 11.76 26.72 -22.60
C SER A 34 11.35 27.46 -23.90
N GLY A 35 10.05 27.62 -24.16
CA GLY A 35 9.54 28.24 -25.39
C GLY A 35 9.79 27.43 -26.67
N ARG A 36 10.39 26.24 -26.55
CA ARG A 36 10.71 25.36 -27.68
C ARG A 36 9.47 24.70 -28.25
N LYS A 37 9.01 25.21 -29.40
CA LYS A 37 7.85 24.67 -30.14
C LYS A 37 8.10 23.30 -30.77
N ASP A 38 9.35 22.89 -30.91
CA ASP A 38 9.73 21.60 -31.50
C ASP A 38 9.53 20.43 -30.52
N LEU A 39 9.44 20.69 -29.21
CA LEU A 39 9.33 19.64 -28.21
C LEU A 39 7.93 19.05 -28.14
N LYS A 40 7.85 17.72 -28.26
CA LYS A 40 6.61 16.96 -28.02
C LYS A 40 6.60 16.47 -26.58
N PHE A 41 5.62 16.91 -25.78
CA PHE A 41 5.44 16.44 -24.42
C PHE A 41 3.97 16.42 -24.03
N THR A 42 3.63 15.55 -23.08
CA THR A 42 2.31 15.54 -22.46
C THR A 42 2.33 16.51 -21.29
N ALA A 43 1.42 17.51 -21.32
CA ALA A 43 1.21 18.38 -20.17
C ALA A 43 0.87 17.52 -18.94
N ALA A 44 1.51 17.83 -17.82
CA ALA A 44 1.19 17.13 -16.58
C ALA A 44 -0.20 17.55 -16.10
N PRO A 45 -0.92 16.69 -15.38
CA PRO A 45 -2.17 17.08 -14.71
C PRO A 45 -1.95 18.35 -13.88
N GLU A 46 -2.88 19.30 -13.92
CA GLU A 46 -2.77 20.59 -13.21
C GLU A 46 -2.46 20.39 -11.72
N VAL A 47 -3.11 19.40 -11.09
CA VAL A 47 -2.87 18.98 -9.70
C VAL A 47 -1.39 18.69 -9.42
N ALA A 48 -0.70 18.03 -10.35
CA ALA A 48 0.70 17.69 -10.23
C ALA A 48 1.61 18.90 -10.46
N GLY A 49 1.24 19.78 -11.40
CA GLY A 49 1.93 21.05 -11.63
C GLY A 49 1.92 21.96 -10.41
N ARG A 50 0.76 22.09 -9.74
CA ARG A 50 0.65 22.83 -8.47
C ARG A 50 1.47 22.18 -7.35
N ALA A 51 1.40 20.85 -7.23
CA ALA A 51 2.13 20.11 -6.21
C ALA A 51 3.67 20.27 -6.31
N VAL A 52 4.23 20.47 -7.52
CA VAL A 52 5.66 20.75 -7.70
C VAL A 52 6.10 22.02 -6.96
N GLY A 53 5.26 23.06 -6.94
CA GLY A 53 5.55 24.33 -6.26
C GLY A 53 5.38 24.27 -4.74
N ILE A 54 4.60 23.30 -4.24
CA ILE A 54 4.35 23.13 -2.79
C ILE A 54 5.54 22.47 -2.10
N VAL A 55 6.27 21.59 -2.78
CA VAL A 55 7.41 20.89 -2.18
C VAL A 55 8.63 21.82 -2.13
N PRO A 56 9.12 22.19 -0.92
CA PRO A 56 10.30 23.03 -0.77
C PRO A 56 11.51 22.39 -1.48
N ILE A 57 12.41 23.23 -2.02
CA ILE A 57 13.52 22.76 -2.85
C ILE A 57 14.45 21.83 -2.07
N GLU A 58 14.70 22.14 -0.81
CA GLU A 58 15.51 21.38 0.14
C GLU A 58 14.94 19.99 0.48
N LYS A 59 13.62 19.81 0.30
CA LYS A 59 12.96 18.52 0.49
C LYS A 59 12.95 17.65 -0.77
N ARG A 60 13.35 18.18 -1.93
CA ARG A 60 13.39 17.41 -3.17
C ARG A 60 14.53 16.40 -3.14
N ALA A 61 14.33 15.24 -3.75
CA ALA A 61 15.30 14.15 -3.71
C ALA A 61 16.65 14.49 -4.35
N GLY A 62 16.65 15.40 -5.33
CA GLY A 62 17.85 15.86 -6.00
C GLY A 62 18.68 16.88 -5.20
N TYR A 63 18.15 17.47 -4.13
CA TYR A 63 18.92 18.40 -3.30
C TYR A 63 20.10 17.63 -2.66
N PRO A 64 21.28 18.19 -2.38
CA PRO A 64 22.33 17.46 -1.66
C PRO A 64 21.87 17.06 -0.25
N LEU A 65 22.36 15.96 0.33
CA LEU A 65 22.12 15.62 1.74
C LEU A 65 23.08 16.36 2.67
N CYS A 66 24.29 16.58 2.19
CA CYS A 66 25.31 17.37 2.86
C CYS A 66 25.66 18.53 1.92
N LEU A 67 25.69 19.76 2.43
CA LEU A 67 26.22 20.91 1.70
C LEU A 67 27.53 21.30 2.37
N PRO A 68 28.69 21.03 1.74
CA PRO A 68 29.97 21.48 2.27
C PRO A 68 30.02 23.00 2.40
N ASP A 69 30.80 23.50 3.35
CA ASP A 69 31.00 24.94 3.53
C ASP A 69 31.53 25.57 2.23
N GLY A 70 30.93 26.69 1.82
CA GLY A 70 31.24 27.37 0.57
C GLY A 70 30.57 26.80 -0.69
N ALA A 71 29.82 25.70 -0.58
CA ALA A 71 28.99 25.22 -1.70
C ALA A 71 27.89 26.24 -2.05
N VAL A 72 27.61 26.41 -3.34
CA VAL A 72 26.55 27.32 -3.79
C VAL A 72 25.18 26.68 -3.54
N ASP A 73 24.22 27.51 -3.08
CA ASP A 73 22.84 27.06 -2.82
C ASP A 73 22.25 26.42 -4.09
N PRO A 74 21.65 25.21 -3.99
CA PRO A 74 20.95 24.56 -5.10
C PRO A 74 19.89 25.38 -5.82
N LYS A 75 19.37 26.45 -5.22
CA LYS A 75 18.49 27.44 -5.87
C LYS A 75 19.19 28.21 -7.00
N ASP A 76 20.50 28.39 -6.88
CA ASP A 76 21.34 29.19 -7.76
C ASP A 76 22.16 28.35 -8.74
N TRP A 77 21.93 27.03 -8.79
CA TRP A 77 22.63 26.14 -9.72
C TRP A 77 22.44 26.57 -11.18
N LYS A 78 23.57 26.78 -11.86
CA LYS A 78 23.65 27.13 -13.28
C LYS A 78 24.80 26.34 -13.93
N THR A 79 24.66 26.03 -15.21
CA THR A 79 25.78 25.50 -16.01
C THR A 79 26.81 26.58 -16.30
N LYS A 80 27.98 26.20 -16.85
CA LYS A 80 28.98 27.15 -17.36
C LYS A 80 28.38 28.19 -18.33
N ASP A 81 27.42 27.77 -19.17
CA ASP A 81 26.71 28.66 -20.10
C ASP A 81 25.57 29.48 -19.45
N GLY A 82 25.48 29.53 -18.12
CA GLY A 82 24.44 30.27 -17.39
C GLY A 82 23.04 29.63 -17.38
N VAL A 83 22.85 28.44 -17.95
CA VAL A 83 21.55 27.75 -17.96
C VAL A 83 21.20 27.24 -16.57
N LYS A 84 20.04 27.65 -16.04
CA LYS A 84 19.55 27.21 -14.72
C LYS A 84 19.34 25.70 -14.66
N VAL A 85 19.73 25.09 -13.55
CA VAL A 85 19.47 23.68 -13.21
C VAL A 85 18.45 23.64 -12.08
N GLU A 86 17.28 23.06 -12.31
CA GLU A 86 16.24 22.91 -11.28
C GLU A 86 16.45 21.60 -10.50
N VAL A 87 16.36 21.65 -9.17
CA VAL A 87 16.51 20.45 -8.32
C VAL A 87 15.42 19.41 -8.62
N ASP A 88 15.85 18.18 -8.90
CA ASP A 88 15.00 17.07 -9.37
C ASP A 88 14.20 16.42 -8.21
N PHE A 89 13.04 15.85 -8.55
CA PHE A 89 12.25 14.99 -7.66
C PHE A 89 12.72 13.53 -7.66
N ALA A 90 13.65 13.17 -8.55
CA ALA A 90 14.37 11.90 -8.51
C ALA A 90 15.81 12.07 -8.03
N ARG A 91 16.41 10.95 -7.65
CA ARG A 91 17.83 10.81 -7.40
C ARG A 91 18.30 9.46 -7.92
N VAL A 92 19.47 9.39 -8.55
CA VAL A 92 20.11 8.12 -8.94
C VAL A 92 20.72 7.43 -7.71
N HIS A 93 20.78 6.10 -7.74
CA HIS A 93 21.14 5.28 -6.57
C HIS A 93 22.64 5.28 -6.22
N TRP A 94 23.49 5.87 -7.06
CA TRP A 94 24.94 5.91 -6.89
C TRP A 94 25.48 7.31 -6.54
N LEU A 95 24.60 8.32 -6.43
CA LEU A 95 25.01 9.71 -6.27
C LEU A 95 25.36 10.02 -4.81
N PRO A 96 26.61 10.41 -4.49
CA PRO A 96 27.04 10.69 -3.12
C PRO A 96 26.21 11.77 -2.43
N ASP A 97 26.29 11.83 -1.11
CA ASP A 97 25.45 12.68 -0.27
C ASP A 97 25.72 14.19 -0.48
N GLU A 98 26.96 14.56 -0.76
CA GLU A 98 27.38 15.93 -1.06
C GLU A 98 27.03 16.40 -2.48
N TRP A 99 26.56 15.48 -3.33
CA TRP A 99 26.20 15.78 -4.71
C TRP A 99 24.73 16.11 -4.91
N GLY A 100 24.48 16.97 -5.88
CA GLY A 100 23.18 17.36 -6.35
C GLY A 100 22.71 16.61 -7.59
N GLN A 101 21.41 16.43 -7.74
CA GLN A 101 20.76 16.06 -9.00
C GLN A 101 19.72 17.11 -9.39
N GLY A 102 19.79 17.57 -10.63
CA GLY A 102 18.83 18.49 -11.19
C GLY A 102 18.42 18.14 -12.62
N VAL A 103 17.53 18.96 -13.16
CA VAL A 103 17.08 18.92 -14.55
C VAL A 103 17.25 20.31 -15.15
N LYS A 104 17.84 20.36 -16.35
CA LYS A 104 17.91 21.59 -17.14
C LYS A 104 17.28 21.40 -18.51
N THR A 105 16.91 22.49 -19.15
CA THR A 105 16.50 22.51 -20.56
C THR A 105 17.70 22.43 -21.50
N THR A 106 17.54 21.84 -22.68
CA THR A 106 18.57 21.87 -23.72
C THR A 106 18.35 23.02 -24.68
N CYS A 107 19.43 23.65 -25.14
CA CYS A 107 19.36 24.63 -26.22
C CYS A 107 18.92 23.96 -27.52
N PRO A 108 18.16 24.66 -28.39
CA PRO A 108 17.93 24.22 -29.75
C PRO A 108 19.26 24.02 -30.47
N THR A 109 19.39 22.93 -31.20
CA THR A 109 20.51 22.70 -32.11
C THR A 109 19.98 22.64 -33.54
N ALA A 110 20.81 22.91 -34.53
CA ALA A 110 20.44 22.79 -35.95
C ALA A 110 19.91 21.39 -36.32
N ARG A 111 20.22 20.35 -35.51
CA ARG A 111 19.77 18.96 -35.68
C ARG A 111 18.54 18.60 -34.83
N SER A 112 17.89 19.56 -34.17
CA SER A 112 16.70 19.29 -33.36
C SER A 112 15.49 18.99 -34.26
N THR A 113 15.20 17.72 -34.48
CA THR A 113 14.12 17.25 -35.38
C THR A 113 12.75 17.09 -34.71
N GLY A 114 12.53 17.72 -33.55
CA GLY A 114 11.22 17.77 -32.89
C GLY A 114 10.76 16.47 -32.21
N GLY A 115 11.56 15.97 -31.26
CA GLY A 115 11.31 14.74 -30.50
C GLY A 115 10.90 14.94 -29.03
N GLY A 116 10.90 13.84 -28.27
CA GLY A 116 10.59 13.82 -26.82
C GLY A 116 11.71 14.32 -25.89
N GLY A 117 12.80 14.86 -26.46
CA GLY A 117 13.95 15.40 -25.74
C GLY A 117 13.65 16.74 -25.04
N GLY A 118 14.64 17.63 -24.99
CA GLY A 118 14.47 18.99 -24.48
C GLY A 118 14.89 19.22 -23.03
N THR A 119 15.21 18.15 -22.29
CA THR A 119 15.74 18.24 -20.92
C THR A 119 16.87 17.25 -20.71
N LEU A 120 17.84 17.61 -19.86
CA LEU A 120 18.92 16.73 -19.41
C LEU A 120 18.89 16.62 -17.88
N THR A 121 19.14 15.41 -17.37
CA THR A 121 19.48 15.23 -15.96
C THR A 121 20.93 15.67 -15.77
N ALA A 122 21.15 16.54 -14.79
CA ALA A 122 22.45 17.08 -14.42
C ALA A 122 22.82 16.58 -13.02
N PHE A 123 24.10 16.28 -12.82
CA PHE A 123 24.71 15.97 -11.53
C PHE A 123 25.63 17.13 -11.18
N VAL A 124 25.44 17.73 -10.01
CA VAL A 124 26.16 18.95 -9.60
C VAL A 124 27.09 18.58 -8.45
N SER A 125 28.40 18.76 -8.64
CA SER A 125 29.41 18.56 -7.60
C SER A 125 29.36 19.67 -6.55
N PRO A 126 29.99 19.48 -5.37
CA PRO A 126 30.11 20.52 -4.36
C PRO A 126 30.77 21.81 -4.85
N ASP A 127 31.71 21.72 -5.79
CA ASP A 127 32.40 22.85 -6.42
C ASP A 127 31.64 23.46 -7.62
N MET A 128 30.38 23.07 -7.82
CA MET A 128 29.48 23.59 -8.86
C MET A 128 29.78 23.15 -10.28
N THR A 129 30.61 22.13 -10.47
CA THR A 129 30.79 21.52 -11.78
C THR A 129 29.58 20.64 -12.14
N VAL A 130 29.04 20.85 -13.35
CA VAL A 130 27.86 20.12 -13.84
C VAL A 130 28.27 18.97 -14.76
N TYR A 131 27.82 17.77 -14.45
CA TYR A 131 28.04 16.53 -15.19
C TYR A 131 26.72 15.95 -15.69
N TYR A 132 26.79 15.12 -16.73
CA TYR A 132 25.60 14.47 -17.33
C TYR A 132 25.68 12.95 -17.36
N HIS A 133 26.84 12.38 -17.00
CA HIS A 133 27.11 10.96 -17.10
C HIS A 133 27.85 10.47 -15.85
N LYS A 134 27.49 9.26 -15.39
CA LYS A 134 28.11 8.62 -14.22
C LYS A 134 29.62 8.53 -14.33
N CYS A 135 30.14 8.10 -15.49
CA CYS A 135 31.58 7.93 -15.69
C CYS A 135 32.38 9.22 -15.48
N LYS A 136 31.80 10.39 -15.80
CA LYS A 136 32.44 11.69 -15.56
C LYS A 136 32.38 12.12 -14.10
N VAL A 137 31.32 11.74 -13.39
CA VAL A 137 31.26 11.89 -11.94
C VAL A 137 32.30 10.99 -11.27
N GLU A 138 32.42 9.72 -11.69
CA GLU A 138 33.42 8.78 -11.18
C GLU A 138 34.86 9.23 -11.45
N GLU A 139 35.13 9.78 -12.64
CA GLU A 139 36.42 10.39 -12.99
C GLU A 139 36.76 11.56 -12.06
N TYR A 140 35.79 12.45 -11.81
CA TYR A 140 35.98 13.57 -10.88
C TYR A 140 36.18 13.11 -9.43
N VAL A 141 35.40 12.12 -8.98
CA VAL A 141 35.51 11.58 -7.61
C VAL A 141 36.77 10.70 -7.44
N GLY A 142 37.38 10.27 -8.55
CA GLY A 142 38.60 9.45 -8.54
C GLY A 142 38.37 7.98 -8.19
N ARG A 143 37.12 7.50 -8.21
CA ARG A 143 36.77 6.09 -7.97
C ARG A 143 35.40 5.70 -8.55
N PRO A 144 35.15 4.40 -8.76
CA PRO A 144 33.82 3.90 -9.07
C PRO A 144 32.80 4.21 -7.96
N LEU A 145 31.59 4.55 -8.37
CA LEU A 145 30.46 4.82 -7.48
C LEU A 145 29.50 3.63 -7.44
N THR A 146 28.99 3.33 -6.25
CA THR A 146 28.20 2.14 -5.93
C THR A 146 26.84 2.52 -5.33
N GLU A 147 25.96 1.55 -5.12
CA GLU A 147 24.68 1.79 -4.42
C GLU A 147 24.86 2.28 -2.98
N ARG A 148 25.99 1.96 -2.34
CA ARG A 148 26.30 2.42 -0.98
C ARG A 148 26.46 3.94 -0.94
N ASP A 149 27.03 4.52 -2.00
CA ASP A 149 27.28 5.97 -2.08
C ASP A 149 25.98 6.77 -2.17
N GLY A 150 24.96 6.25 -2.85
CA GLY A 150 23.68 6.95 -3.02
C GLY A 150 22.55 6.44 -2.12
N PHE A 151 22.85 5.57 -1.15
CA PHE A 151 21.83 4.91 -0.33
C PHE A 151 20.96 5.93 0.45
N ASN A 152 21.59 6.87 1.18
CA ASN A 152 20.86 7.89 1.94
C ASN A 152 20.03 8.78 1.01
N GLY A 153 20.57 9.08 -0.17
CA GLY A 153 19.83 9.75 -1.24
C GLY A 153 18.56 9.01 -1.67
N GLN A 154 18.59 7.69 -1.74
CA GLN A 154 17.41 6.87 -2.01
C GLN A 154 16.45 6.79 -0.81
N VAL A 155 16.96 6.84 0.43
CA VAL A 155 16.14 6.94 1.64
C VAL A 155 15.29 8.21 1.62
N ARG A 156 15.89 9.37 1.33
CA ARG A 156 15.15 10.63 1.16
C ARG A 156 14.16 10.57 -0.01
N LEU A 157 14.55 9.96 -1.14
CA LEU A 157 13.63 9.77 -2.27
C LEU A 157 12.41 8.93 -1.85
N ALA A 158 12.61 7.88 -1.04
CA ALA A 158 11.54 7.04 -0.53
C ALA A 158 10.60 7.82 0.41
N GLN A 159 11.14 8.61 1.34
CA GLN A 159 10.38 9.52 2.21
C GLN A 159 9.53 10.48 1.38
N LEU A 160 10.16 11.17 0.43
CA LEU A 160 9.50 12.13 -0.44
C LEU A 160 8.38 11.46 -1.25
N GLN A 161 8.61 10.27 -1.81
CA GLN A 161 7.59 9.54 -2.55
C GLN A 161 6.41 9.12 -1.67
N ALA A 162 6.64 8.76 -0.41
CA ALA A 162 5.59 8.43 0.54
C ALA A 162 4.72 9.67 0.86
N GLU A 163 5.34 10.81 1.18
CA GLU A 163 4.65 12.08 1.42
C GLU A 163 3.82 12.51 0.19
N GLN A 164 4.43 12.41 -1.00
CA GLN A 164 3.74 12.75 -2.25
C GLN A 164 2.55 11.85 -2.52
N ALA A 165 2.65 10.55 -2.27
CA ALA A 165 1.55 9.62 -2.49
C ALA A 165 0.32 10.00 -1.64
N ILE A 166 0.55 10.36 -0.38
CA ILE A 166 -0.52 10.79 0.52
C ILE A 166 -1.10 12.14 0.08
N ASN A 167 -0.26 13.12 -0.22
CA ASN A 167 -0.69 14.45 -0.62
C ASN A 167 -1.44 14.45 -1.96
N LEU A 168 -0.97 13.69 -2.96
CA LEU A 168 -1.66 13.54 -4.24
C LEU A 168 -3.01 12.85 -4.06
N ALA A 169 -3.09 11.82 -3.22
CA ALA A 169 -4.39 11.21 -2.88
C ALA A 169 -5.34 12.27 -2.32
N ARG A 170 -4.89 13.07 -1.34
CA ARG A 170 -5.69 14.16 -0.76
C ARG A 170 -6.13 15.22 -1.78
N MET A 171 -5.23 15.66 -2.66
CA MET A 171 -5.53 16.69 -3.66
C MET A 171 -6.54 16.21 -4.71
N GLN A 172 -6.35 15.00 -5.25
CA GLN A 172 -7.29 14.41 -6.21
C GLN A 172 -8.72 14.36 -5.66
N ILE A 173 -8.82 14.18 -4.35
CA ILE A 173 -10.08 14.01 -3.65
C ILE A 173 -10.76 15.35 -3.43
N LYS A 174 -9.99 16.39 -3.11
CA LYS A 174 -10.49 17.75 -3.01
C LYS A 174 -11.06 18.22 -4.36
N GLU A 175 -10.33 18.00 -5.44
CA GLU A 175 -10.78 18.37 -6.80
C GLU A 175 -12.07 17.63 -7.21
N MET A 176 -12.23 16.35 -6.85
CA MET A 176 -13.47 15.62 -7.10
C MET A 176 -14.68 16.19 -6.34
N LYS A 177 -14.48 16.76 -5.15
CA LYS A 177 -15.56 17.42 -4.38
C LYS A 177 -15.97 18.76 -5.00
N GLU A 178 -15.03 19.52 -5.52
CA GLU A 178 -15.27 20.85 -6.08
C GLU A 178 -15.86 20.78 -7.51
N GLY A 179 -15.43 19.80 -8.31
CA GLY A 179 -15.89 19.62 -9.69
C GLY A 179 -17.28 18.99 -9.86
N SER A 180 -17.94 18.55 -8.77
CA SER A 180 -19.25 17.87 -8.82
C SER A 180 -20.46 18.81 -8.63
N SER A 181 -20.26 20.12 -8.76
CA SER A 181 -21.34 21.13 -8.74
C SER A 181 -22.28 21.07 -9.96
N SER A 182 -21.96 20.30 -11.00
CA SER A 182 -22.83 20.10 -12.17
C SER A 182 -23.71 18.83 -12.06
N LYS A 183 -24.88 18.97 -11.41
CA LYS A 183 -26.16 18.20 -11.56
C LYS A 183 -26.17 16.69 -11.96
N GLY A 184 -25.10 15.93 -11.76
CA GLY A 184 -25.01 14.50 -12.09
C GLY A 184 -24.53 13.69 -10.90
N THR A 185 -25.39 12.82 -10.38
CA THR A 185 -25.26 11.96 -9.19
C THR A 185 -24.16 10.89 -9.24
N HIS A 186 -22.94 11.20 -9.70
CA HIS A 186 -21.81 10.26 -9.60
C HIS A 186 -20.93 10.55 -8.39
N ARG A 187 -21.01 9.60 -7.44
CA ARG A 187 -20.45 9.62 -6.08
C ARG A 187 -18.93 9.63 -6.02
N MET A 188 -18.46 10.37 -5.03
CA MET A 188 -17.10 10.77 -4.72
C MET A 188 -16.17 9.61 -4.31
N ILE A 189 -14.92 9.68 -4.77
CA ILE A 189 -13.77 8.93 -4.28
C ILE A 189 -12.99 9.90 -3.40
N GLY A 190 -12.81 9.64 -2.09
CA GLY A 190 -12.26 10.62 -1.15
C GLY A 190 -11.39 10.09 0.00
N THR A 191 -10.24 10.72 0.30
CA THR A 191 -9.59 10.76 1.61
C THR A 191 -10.36 11.82 2.39
N ASP A 192 -11.43 11.39 3.02
CA ASP A 192 -12.17 12.27 3.89
C ASP A 192 -11.32 12.63 5.11
N ARG A 193 -11.53 13.80 5.71
CA ARG A 193 -10.91 14.09 7.02
C ARG A 193 -11.33 12.97 7.97
N ASP A 194 -10.46 12.53 8.87
CA ASP A 194 -10.81 11.47 9.84
C ASP A 194 -12.16 11.77 10.55
N ALA A 195 -12.43 13.05 10.83
CA ALA A 195 -13.70 13.52 11.36
C ALA A 195 -14.93 13.20 10.49
N ASP A 196 -14.82 13.32 9.16
CA ASP A 196 -15.89 12.96 8.23
C ASP A 196 -16.09 11.45 8.17
N PHE A 197 -15.01 10.67 8.28
CA PHE A 197 -15.09 9.21 8.38
C PHE A 197 -15.78 8.77 9.68
N PHE A 198 -15.47 9.42 10.82
CA PHE A 198 -16.13 9.14 12.09
C PHE A 198 -17.60 9.56 12.16
N LYS A 199 -18.11 10.35 11.20
CA LYS A 199 -19.56 10.60 11.08
C LYS A 199 -20.36 9.33 10.73
N LEU A 200 -19.69 8.30 10.21
CA LEU A 200 -20.29 6.99 9.94
C LEU A 200 -20.55 6.17 11.22
N LEU A 201 -19.94 6.55 12.35
CA LEU A 201 -20.23 5.95 13.63
C LEU A 201 -21.57 6.46 14.17
N SER A 202 -22.36 5.56 14.73
CA SER A 202 -23.58 5.92 15.47
C SER A 202 -23.25 6.79 16.68
N GLN A 203 -24.25 7.43 17.29
CA GLN A 203 -24.02 8.20 18.52
C GLN A 203 -23.47 7.32 19.65
N ALA A 204 -23.97 6.09 19.79
CA ALA A 204 -23.49 5.14 20.79
C ALA A 204 -22.03 4.74 20.52
N GLU A 205 -21.67 4.47 19.27
CA GLU A 205 -20.30 4.10 18.89
C GLU A 205 -19.32 5.26 19.10
N ARG A 206 -19.72 6.50 18.78
CA ARG A 206 -18.85 7.68 18.99
C ARG A 206 -18.50 7.92 20.45
N ARG A 207 -19.36 7.52 21.41
CA ARG A 207 -19.02 7.57 22.85
C ARG A 207 -17.86 6.65 23.21
N HIS A 208 -17.61 5.64 22.40
CA HIS A 208 -16.50 4.70 22.57
C HIS A 208 -15.32 5.00 21.65
N LEU A 209 -15.28 6.15 20.98
CA LEU A 209 -14.17 6.52 20.09
C LEU A 209 -12.93 6.93 20.91
N PRO A 210 -11.90 6.08 21.01
CA PRO A 210 -10.69 6.42 21.77
C PRO A 210 -9.93 7.60 21.17
N ALA A 211 -9.13 8.27 21.99
CA ALA A 211 -8.13 9.23 21.54
C ALA A 211 -6.98 8.49 20.84
N LYS A 212 -6.18 9.18 20.01
CA LYS A 212 -5.06 8.49 19.30
C LYS A 212 -3.93 8.10 20.27
N GLU A 213 -3.82 8.80 21.39
CA GLU A 213 -2.86 8.61 22.47
C GLU A 213 -3.13 7.33 23.28
N ASP A 214 -4.38 6.83 23.24
CA ASP A 214 -4.81 5.57 23.88
C ASP A 214 -4.27 4.32 23.17
N PHE A 215 -3.57 4.49 22.04
CA PHE A 215 -3.04 3.41 21.22
C PHE A 215 -1.53 3.32 21.27
N HIS A 216 -1.05 2.09 21.21
CA HIS A 216 0.32 1.75 20.90
C HIS A 216 0.37 1.18 19.48
N PHE A 217 0.92 1.95 18.54
CA PHE A 217 1.03 1.56 17.13
C PHE A 217 2.36 0.84 16.90
N CYS A 218 2.27 -0.43 16.55
CA CYS A 218 3.37 -1.37 16.43
C CYS A 218 3.51 -1.81 14.98
N VAL A 219 4.66 -1.53 14.35
CA VAL A 219 4.96 -2.07 13.02
C VAL A 219 5.87 -3.28 13.18
N VAL A 220 5.41 -4.45 12.75
CA VAL A 220 6.21 -5.69 12.82
C VAL A 220 6.92 -5.87 11.48
N SER A 221 8.25 -5.91 11.51
CA SER A 221 9.07 -5.88 10.29
C SER A 221 10.42 -6.55 10.52
N ALA A 222 11.04 -7.10 9.49
CA ALA A 222 12.40 -7.63 9.59
C ALA A 222 13.09 -7.71 8.24
N ARG A 223 14.38 -7.36 8.20
CA ARG A 223 15.29 -7.57 7.05
C ARG A 223 14.89 -6.82 5.77
N ARG A 224 14.26 -5.65 5.91
CA ARG A 224 13.82 -4.83 4.76
C ARG A 224 14.53 -3.48 4.63
N ALA A 225 15.16 -2.99 5.71
CA ALA A 225 15.81 -1.69 5.74
C ALA A 225 17.05 -1.54 4.83
N THR A 226 17.63 -2.64 4.33
CA THR A 226 18.80 -2.60 3.42
C THR A 226 18.45 -2.60 1.94
N LYS A 227 17.19 -2.91 1.58
CA LYS A 227 16.75 -2.98 0.20
C LYS A 227 15.91 -1.76 -0.14
N LEU A 228 16.18 -1.12 -1.27
CA LEU A 228 15.44 0.08 -1.69
C LEU A 228 13.93 -0.12 -1.77
N GLU A 229 13.49 -1.32 -2.18
CA GLU A 229 12.06 -1.64 -2.15
C GLU A 229 11.50 -1.66 -0.73
N GLY A 230 12.23 -2.27 0.22
CA GLY A 230 11.85 -2.32 1.62
C GLY A 230 11.81 -0.95 2.27
N VAL A 231 12.83 -0.13 2.02
CA VAL A 231 12.91 1.27 2.48
C VAL A 231 11.70 2.07 2.01
N ARG A 232 11.27 1.93 0.75
CA ARG A 232 10.08 2.62 0.22
C ARG A 232 8.80 2.23 0.95
N ASP A 233 8.62 0.95 1.20
CA ASP A 233 7.43 0.43 1.87
C ASP A 233 7.41 0.87 3.35
N ILE A 234 8.56 0.77 4.04
CA ILE A 234 8.76 1.27 5.40
C ILE A 234 8.34 2.73 5.51
N PHE A 235 8.85 3.61 4.63
CA PHE A 235 8.50 5.02 4.68
C PHE A 235 7.05 5.31 4.28
N THR A 236 6.43 4.46 3.47
CA THR A 236 5.00 4.58 3.17
C THR A 236 4.15 4.40 4.42
N VAL A 237 4.45 3.40 5.26
CA VAL A 237 3.75 3.16 6.53
C VAL A 237 4.12 4.22 7.57
N GLN A 238 5.42 4.51 7.72
CA GLN A 238 5.92 5.54 8.66
C GLN A 238 5.25 6.89 8.43
N THR A 239 5.21 7.35 7.18
CA THR A 239 4.65 8.66 6.83
C THR A 239 3.16 8.73 7.13
N GLN A 240 2.39 7.67 6.84
CA GLN A 240 0.96 7.64 7.13
C GLN A 240 0.65 7.73 8.63
N LEU A 241 1.50 7.16 9.49
CA LEU A 241 1.35 7.25 10.95
C LEU A 241 1.79 8.61 11.47
N VAL A 242 2.95 9.10 11.02
CA VAL A 242 3.51 10.40 11.46
C VAL A 242 2.62 11.57 11.04
N GLU A 243 2.09 11.58 9.82
CA GLU A 243 1.15 12.62 9.40
C GLU A 243 -0.18 12.57 10.15
N ALA A 244 -0.58 11.40 10.65
CA ALA A 244 -1.71 11.26 11.56
C ALA A 244 -1.37 11.66 13.02
N GLY A 245 -0.14 12.15 13.25
CA GLY A 245 0.37 12.61 14.53
C GLY A 245 0.60 11.48 15.52
N VAL A 246 1.05 10.32 15.03
CA VAL A 246 1.44 9.14 15.82
C VAL A 246 2.86 8.73 15.45
N LYS A 247 3.68 8.45 16.46
CA LYS A 247 5.03 7.90 16.28
C LYS A 247 4.96 6.39 16.56
N PRO A 248 5.09 5.51 15.54
CA PRO A 248 5.03 4.07 15.78
C PRO A 248 6.33 3.52 16.37
N THR A 249 6.21 2.38 17.04
CA THR A 249 7.34 1.54 17.44
C THR A 249 7.51 0.40 16.42
N TRP A 250 8.74 0.23 15.93
CA TRP A 250 9.10 -0.81 14.98
C TRP A 250 9.68 -2.01 15.73
N TYR A 251 9.00 -3.14 15.68
CA TYR A 251 9.45 -4.39 16.31
C TYR A 251 10.16 -5.24 15.27
N VAL A 252 11.48 -5.39 15.46
CA VAL A 252 12.37 -6.04 14.49
C VAL A 252 13.19 -7.16 15.12
N ASP A 253 13.79 -8.02 14.30
CA ASP A 253 14.81 -8.95 14.78
C ASP A 253 16.11 -8.21 15.17
N GLU A 254 16.92 -8.83 16.02
CA GLU A 254 18.18 -8.24 16.51
C GLU A 254 19.08 -7.77 15.36
N GLU A 255 19.20 -8.59 14.32
CA GLU A 255 20.04 -8.34 13.14
C GLU A 255 19.60 -7.09 12.36
N SER A 256 18.32 -6.74 12.40
CA SER A 256 17.76 -5.57 11.70
C SER A 256 17.84 -4.28 12.50
N LEU A 257 18.05 -4.33 13.83
CA LEU A 257 17.89 -3.18 14.72
C LEU A 257 18.70 -1.96 14.27
N ALA A 258 19.99 -2.14 14.01
CA ALA A 258 20.88 -1.07 13.62
C ALA A 258 20.45 -0.39 12.31
N GLN A 259 19.99 -1.19 11.34
CA GLN A 259 19.58 -0.69 10.03
C GLN A 259 18.29 0.13 10.11
N TYR A 260 17.31 -0.29 10.91
CA TYR A 260 16.07 0.47 11.10
C TYR A 260 16.34 1.77 11.89
N LYS A 261 17.23 1.73 12.89
CA LYS A 261 17.67 2.94 13.60
C LYS A 261 18.40 3.92 12.67
N ALA A 262 19.22 3.42 11.74
CA ALA A 262 19.89 4.25 10.73
C ALA A 262 18.91 4.97 9.78
N LEU A 263 17.69 4.43 9.61
CA LEU A 263 16.60 5.11 8.90
C LEU A 263 15.85 6.16 9.75
N GLY A 264 16.27 6.39 11.00
CA GLY A 264 15.62 7.31 11.93
C GLY A 264 14.36 6.75 12.60
N LEU A 265 14.12 5.44 12.51
CA LEU A 265 12.92 4.80 13.06
C LEU A 265 13.09 4.50 14.55
N HIS A 266 11.99 4.58 15.31
CA HIS A 266 11.96 4.12 16.69
C HIS A 266 11.81 2.59 16.72
N ALA A 267 12.95 1.90 16.55
CA ALA A 267 13.01 0.45 16.47
C ALA A 267 13.50 -0.20 17.78
N VAL A 268 12.90 -1.33 18.12
CA VAL A 268 13.21 -2.18 19.28
C VAL A 268 13.31 -3.64 18.87
N VAL A 269 14.03 -4.43 19.66
CA VAL A 269 14.15 -5.86 19.43
C VAL A 269 12.88 -6.56 19.89
N GLY A 270 12.18 -7.17 18.94
CA GLY A 270 11.01 -8.03 19.19
C GLY A 270 11.30 -9.52 18.96
N GLY A 271 12.38 -9.86 18.26
CA GLY A 271 12.68 -11.23 17.84
C GLY A 271 12.04 -11.57 16.49
N LYS A 272 11.73 -12.86 16.27
CA LYS A 272 11.05 -13.32 15.04
C LYS A 272 9.58 -12.91 15.05
N LEU A 273 8.86 -13.10 13.93
CA LEU A 273 7.47 -12.67 13.70
C LEU A 273 6.58 -12.78 14.95
N THR A 274 6.37 -13.98 15.47
CA THR A 274 5.48 -14.22 16.62
C THR A 274 5.99 -13.60 17.93
N GLN A 275 7.30 -13.63 18.15
CA GLN A 275 7.91 -13.00 19.32
C GLN A 275 7.74 -11.48 19.26
N ALA A 276 7.94 -10.87 18.09
CA ALA A 276 7.78 -9.44 17.87
C ALA A 276 6.32 -9.01 18.08
N ARG A 277 5.36 -9.81 17.60
CA ARG A 277 3.93 -9.60 17.85
C ARG A 277 3.58 -9.68 19.34
N ASN A 278 4.14 -10.65 20.07
CA ASN A 278 3.92 -10.78 21.51
C ASN A 278 4.55 -9.64 22.30
N LYS A 279 5.78 -9.24 21.97
CA LYS A 279 6.44 -8.10 22.60
C LYS A 279 5.66 -6.80 22.38
N ALA A 280 5.07 -6.62 21.20
CA ALA A 280 4.18 -5.50 20.91
C ALA A 280 2.89 -5.49 21.77
N LEU A 281 2.32 -6.65 22.07
CA LEU A 281 1.17 -6.78 22.98
C LEU A 281 1.58 -6.46 24.42
N GLU A 282 2.72 -6.97 24.87
CA GLU A 282 3.27 -6.73 26.21
C GLU A 282 3.53 -5.24 26.46
N ASP A 283 4.15 -4.55 25.51
CA ASP A 283 4.44 -3.11 25.63
C ASP A 283 3.18 -2.25 25.60
N ALA A 284 2.19 -2.64 24.78
CA ALA A 284 0.89 -1.97 24.80
C ALA A 284 0.20 -2.15 26.15
N LYS A 285 0.20 -3.39 26.68
CA LYS A 285 -0.40 -3.73 27.98
C LYS A 285 0.29 -3.01 29.14
N SER A 286 1.63 -3.00 29.17
CA SER A 286 2.41 -2.29 30.21
C SER A 286 2.15 -0.78 30.19
N SER A 287 1.84 -0.23 29.01
CA SER A 287 1.47 1.17 28.84
C SER A 287 -0.03 1.46 29.05
N GLY A 288 -0.85 0.43 29.30
CA GLY A 288 -2.31 0.57 29.43
C GLY A 288 -3.03 0.98 28.14
N LYS A 289 -2.44 0.67 26.98
CA LYS A 289 -2.88 1.12 25.65
C LYS A 289 -3.46 -0.01 24.80
N ILE A 290 -4.31 0.36 23.85
CA ILE A 290 -4.81 -0.53 22.80
C ILE A 290 -3.64 -0.87 21.86
N CYS A 291 -3.37 -2.14 21.60
CA CYS A 291 -2.31 -2.56 20.68
C CYS A 291 -2.84 -2.53 19.24
N VAL A 292 -2.16 -1.82 18.35
CA VAL A 292 -2.41 -1.89 16.91
C VAL A 292 -1.17 -2.47 16.25
N GLN A 293 -1.31 -3.61 15.57
CA GLN A 293 -0.19 -4.19 14.82
C GLN A 293 -0.40 -4.02 13.33
N LEU A 294 0.65 -3.59 12.63
CA LEU A 294 0.67 -3.35 11.20
C LEU A 294 1.85 -4.06 10.53
N SER A 295 1.63 -4.56 9.32
CA SER A 295 2.72 -4.91 8.40
C SER A 295 3.36 -3.67 7.80
N ASP A 296 4.63 -3.78 7.40
CA ASP A 296 5.43 -2.67 6.86
C ASP A 296 5.28 -2.46 5.35
N ASP A 297 4.46 -3.26 4.66
CA ASP A 297 4.26 -3.22 3.22
C ASP A 297 2.87 -2.75 2.79
N ILE A 298 2.13 -2.16 3.72
CA ILE A 298 0.80 -1.62 3.47
C ILE A 298 0.94 -0.24 2.82
N SER A 299 0.38 -0.13 1.62
CA SER A 299 0.40 1.13 0.86
C SER A 299 -0.84 1.99 1.05
N ALA A 300 -1.99 1.41 1.45
CA ALA A 300 -3.22 2.15 1.67
C ALA A 300 -4.24 1.35 2.50
N TRP A 301 -5.06 2.08 3.26
CA TRP A 301 -6.29 1.60 3.88
C TRP A 301 -7.49 2.22 3.15
N GLU A 302 -8.37 1.36 2.65
CA GLU A 302 -9.58 1.78 1.96
C GLU A 302 -10.80 1.23 2.68
N TYR A 303 -11.79 2.07 2.93
CA TYR A 303 -13.09 1.66 3.43
C TYR A 303 -14.20 2.08 2.45
N ARG A 304 -15.23 1.24 2.31
CA ARG A 304 -16.37 1.54 1.44
C ARG A 304 -17.68 1.54 2.22
N HIS A 305 -18.37 2.68 2.19
CA HIS A 305 -19.68 2.84 2.81
C HIS A 305 -20.80 2.75 1.78
N GLY A 306 -21.75 1.86 1.96
CA GLY A 306 -22.91 1.78 1.07
C GLY A 306 -23.91 0.72 1.49
N GLU A 307 -25.00 0.63 0.75
CA GLU A 307 -26.00 -0.43 0.95
C GLU A 307 -25.44 -1.78 0.53
N ARG A 308 -26.00 -2.85 1.12
CA ARG A 308 -25.70 -4.22 0.72
C ARG A 308 -26.22 -4.47 -0.70
N ALA A 309 -25.66 -5.47 -1.37
CA ALA A 309 -26.24 -5.94 -2.62
C ALA A 309 -27.65 -6.50 -2.36
N SER A 310 -28.60 -6.18 -3.24
CA SER A 310 -29.97 -6.70 -3.18
C SER A 310 -30.03 -8.22 -3.39
N GLU A 311 -29.04 -8.77 -4.09
CA GLU A 311 -28.94 -10.20 -4.42
C GLU A 311 -27.57 -10.75 -4.03
N LYS A 312 -27.51 -12.02 -3.64
CA LYS A 312 -26.27 -12.72 -3.27
C LYS A 312 -25.52 -13.25 -4.51
N ASN A 313 -25.21 -12.39 -5.47
CA ASN A 313 -24.40 -12.74 -6.65
C ASN A 313 -23.30 -11.71 -6.94
N ASP A 314 -22.27 -12.13 -7.69
CA ASP A 314 -21.09 -11.30 -7.98
C ASP A 314 -21.46 -10.01 -8.75
N LYS A 315 -22.51 -10.02 -9.59
CA LYS A 315 -22.93 -8.84 -10.35
C LYS A 315 -23.52 -7.76 -9.44
N ALA A 316 -24.47 -8.13 -8.58
CA ALA A 316 -25.09 -7.23 -7.61
C ALA A 316 -24.06 -6.72 -6.58
N ALA A 317 -23.18 -7.59 -6.09
CA ALA A 317 -22.09 -7.23 -5.19
C ALA A 317 -21.12 -6.20 -5.81
N ASN A 318 -20.73 -6.39 -7.08
CA ASN A 318 -19.91 -5.43 -7.80
C ASN A 318 -20.63 -4.09 -8.03
N ALA A 319 -21.93 -4.12 -8.33
CA ALA A 319 -22.73 -2.91 -8.50
C ALA A 319 -22.83 -2.10 -7.20
N ALA A 320 -23.14 -2.76 -6.07
CA ALA A 320 -23.18 -2.14 -4.75
C ALA A 320 -21.81 -1.57 -4.35
N HIS A 321 -20.74 -2.33 -4.55
CA HIS A 321 -19.37 -1.88 -4.31
C HIS A 321 -19.00 -0.66 -5.16
N ALA A 322 -19.43 -0.60 -6.41
CA ALA A 322 -19.19 0.54 -7.30
C ALA A 322 -20.02 1.78 -6.90
N ALA A 323 -21.22 1.59 -6.36
CA ALA A 323 -22.11 2.65 -5.88
C ALA A 323 -21.74 3.16 -4.46
N ALA A 324 -20.95 2.39 -3.72
CA ALA A 324 -20.50 2.73 -2.38
C ALA A 324 -19.55 3.95 -2.39
N ARG A 325 -19.69 4.81 -1.38
CA ARG A 325 -18.75 5.91 -1.13
C ARG A 325 -17.42 5.32 -0.67
N ARG A 326 -16.34 5.73 -1.33
CA ARG A 326 -14.98 5.25 -1.05
C ARG A 326 -14.25 6.24 -0.16
N PHE A 327 -13.73 5.73 0.96
CA PHE A 327 -12.87 6.41 1.92
C PHE A 327 -11.45 5.87 1.80
N ILE A 328 -10.47 6.74 1.66
CA ILE A 328 -9.06 6.41 1.92
C ILE A 328 -8.73 6.95 3.30
N VAL A 329 -8.47 6.05 4.24
CA VAL A 329 -8.36 6.39 5.67
C VAL A 329 -6.93 6.25 6.15
N THR A 330 -6.56 7.01 7.18
CA THR A 330 -5.28 6.78 7.86
C THR A 330 -5.34 5.48 8.67
N PRO A 331 -4.20 4.81 8.92
CA PRO A 331 -4.17 3.66 9.83
C PRO A 331 -4.69 4.01 11.23
N VAL A 332 -4.48 5.27 11.68
CA VAL A 332 -4.98 5.75 12.97
C VAL A 332 -6.51 5.84 12.98
N ALA A 333 -7.11 6.41 11.94
CA ALA A 333 -8.56 6.48 11.82
C ALA A 333 -9.20 5.09 11.71
N ALA A 334 -8.59 4.19 10.94
CA ALA A 334 -9.02 2.80 10.83
C ALA A 334 -9.04 2.09 12.19
N ALA A 335 -7.95 2.21 12.97
CA ALA A 335 -7.85 1.59 14.29
C ALA A 335 -8.89 2.15 15.27
N ARG A 336 -9.05 3.48 15.30
CA ARG A 336 -10.03 4.17 16.14
C ARG A 336 -11.47 3.77 15.82
N PHE A 337 -11.80 3.71 14.53
CA PHE A 337 -13.11 3.30 14.04
C PHE A 337 -13.43 1.85 14.43
N ILE A 338 -12.48 0.93 14.26
CA ILE A 338 -12.65 -0.47 14.65
C ILE A 338 -12.79 -0.61 16.16
N ALA A 339 -11.95 0.05 16.96
CA ALA A 339 -12.03 0.01 18.42
C ALA A 339 -13.38 0.54 18.95
N ALA A 340 -13.89 1.63 18.38
CA ALA A 340 -15.21 2.17 18.71
C ALA A 340 -16.34 1.16 18.44
N LYS A 341 -16.30 0.51 17.26
CA LYS A 341 -17.26 -0.54 16.87
C LYS A 341 -17.16 -1.79 17.75
N MET A 342 -15.94 -2.17 18.15
CA MET A 342 -15.72 -3.31 19.08
C MET A 342 -16.38 -3.04 20.42
N ARG A 343 -16.09 -1.89 21.04
CA ARG A 343 -16.55 -1.53 22.38
C ARG A 343 -18.06 -1.25 22.45
N ALA A 344 -18.65 -0.76 21.37
CA ALA A 344 -20.10 -0.53 21.28
C ALA A 344 -20.91 -1.81 20.98
N SER A 345 -20.26 -2.92 20.63
CA SER A 345 -20.94 -4.18 20.36
C SER A 345 -21.51 -4.81 21.64
N ALA A 346 -22.61 -5.56 21.51
CA ALA A 346 -23.16 -6.33 22.62
C ALA A 346 -22.13 -7.35 23.17
N GLU A 347 -21.43 -8.04 22.27
CA GLU A 347 -20.43 -9.08 22.60
C GLU A 347 -19.07 -8.51 23.02
N LYS A 348 -18.85 -7.20 22.85
CA LYS A 348 -17.62 -6.47 23.21
C LYS A 348 -16.31 -7.22 22.83
N PRO A 349 -16.13 -7.62 21.54
CA PRO A 349 -14.95 -8.36 21.11
C PRO A 349 -13.66 -7.61 21.47
N LYS A 350 -12.60 -8.36 21.77
CA LYS A 350 -11.29 -7.81 22.16
C LYS A 350 -10.24 -7.84 21.04
N LEU A 351 -10.57 -8.44 19.90
CA LEU A 351 -9.78 -8.38 18.67
C LEU A 351 -10.64 -7.87 17.51
N GLY A 352 -10.12 -6.90 16.78
CA GLY A 352 -10.68 -6.43 15.53
C GLY A 352 -9.65 -6.31 14.42
N GLY A 353 -10.12 -6.18 13.19
CA GLY A 353 -9.27 -5.98 12.03
C GLY A 353 -10.06 -5.90 10.72
N VAL A 354 -9.38 -6.17 9.62
CA VAL A 354 -9.87 -5.85 8.26
C VAL A 354 -10.10 -7.06 7.38
N TYR A 355 -10.70 -6.84 6.22
CA TYR A 355 -10.96 -7.88 5.23
C TYR A 355 -9.66 -8.38 4.59
N MET A 356 -9.56 -9.70 4.42
CA MET A 356 -8.31 -10.36 4.00
C MET A 356 -8.00 -10.29 2.50
N LEU A 357 -8.87 -9.68 1.70
CA LEU A 357 -8.72 -9.58 0.25
C LEU A 357 -8.55 -8.12 -0.17
N GLY A 358 -7.79 -7.89 -1.24
CA GLY A 358 -7.59 -6.55 -1.83
C GLY A 358 -8.83 -5.96 -2.52
N SER A 359 -9.98 -6.63 -2.45
CA SER A 359 -11.28 -6.10 -2.88
C SER A 359 -12.37 -6.65 -1.95
N CYS A 360 -13.23 -5.75 -1.45
CA CYS A 360 -14.37 -6.09 -0.62
C CYS A 360 -15.67 -6.22 -1.42
N ALA A 361 -15.64 -6.31 -2.76
CA ALA A 361 -16.87 -6.37 -3.56
C ALA A 361 -17.82 -7.47 -3.09
N ARG A 362 -17.32 -8.69 -2.89
CA ARG A 362 -18.13 -9.82 -2.37
C ARG A 362 -18.63 -9.62 -0.94
N ALA A 363 -17.97 -8.79 -0.14
CA ALA A 363 -18.44 -8.47 1.20
C ALA A 363 -19.75 -7.66 1.17
N PHE A 364 -20.10 -7.02 0.05
CA PHE A 364 -21.39 -6.33 -0.08
C PHE A 364 -22.59 -7.28 -0.09
N SER A 365 -22.39 -8.58 -0.34
CA SER A 365 -23.44 -9.59 -0.16
C SER A 365 -23.72 -9.91 1.32
N GLY A 366 -22.79 -9.54 2.22
CA GLY A 366 -22.83 -9.82 3.65
C GLY A 366 -22.96 -8.56 4.50
N GLU A 367 -22.91 -8.76 5.81
CA GLU A 367 -22.83 -7.67 6.78
C GLU A 367 -21.51 -6.91 6.68
N GLU A 368 -21.55 -5.63 7.01
CA GLU A 368 -20.36 -4.79 7.07
C GLU A 368 -19.34 -5.28 8.10
N PHE A 369 -19.85 -5.84 9.20
CA PHE A 369 -19.08 -6.31 10.34
C PHE A 369 -19.39 -7.78 10.61
N GLY A 370 -18.35 -8.61 10.70
CA GLY A 370 -18.49 -10.03 10.98
C GLY A 370 -17.86 -10.43 12.32
N ARG A 371 -18.45 -11.41 13.02
CA ARG A 371 -18.14 -11.71 14.43
C ARG A 371 -17.28 -12.94 14.72
N GLN A 372 -17.16 -13.85 13.75
CA GLN A 372 -16.44 -15.12 13.93
C GLN A 372 -15.59 -15.44 12.70
N HIS A 373 -15.06 -14.39 12.07
CA HIS A 373 -14.24 -14.53 10.87
C HIS A 373 -12.77 -14.30 11.18
N PHE A 374 -11.93 -14.97 10.39
CA PHE A 374 -10.49 -14.74 10.33
C PHE A 374 -10.12 -13.26 10.23
N ILE A 375 -9.29 -12.79 11.16
CA ILE A 375 -8.67 -11.47 11.16
C ILE A 375 -7.25 -11.59 10.60
N LEU A 376 -6.96 -10.86 9.53
CA LEU A 376 -5.66 -10.89 8.87
C LEU A 376 -4.58 -10.22 9.74
N GLY A 377 -3.41 -10.85 9.84
CA GLY A 377 -2.30 -10.36 10.65
C GLY A 377 -1.67 -9.02 10.22
N ASP A 378 -1.97 -8.54 9.01
CA ASP A 378 -1.42 -7.29 8.46
C ASP A 378 -1.97 -6.03 9.14
N PHE A 379 -3.19 -6.06 9.65
CA PHE A 379 -3.76 -4.94 10.41
C PHE A 379 -4.79 -5.43 11.43
N LEU A 380 -4.40 -5.40 12.70
CA LEU A 380 -5.24 -5.83 13.82
C LEU A 380 -5.22 -4.81 14.95
N VAL A 381 -6.33 -4.78 15.69
CA VAL A 381 -6.57 -3.92 16.85
C VAL A 381 -6.95 -4.82 18.01
N VAL A 382 -6.13 -4.82 19.07
CA VAL A 382 -6.35 -5.64 20.26
C VAL A 382 -6.62 -4.69 21.43
N ASP A 383 -7.80 -4.82 22.03
CA ASP A 383 -8.17 -4.01 23.19
C ASP A 383 -7.29 -4.38 24.38
N LYS A 384 -6.98 -3.40 25.22
CA LYS A 384 -5.98 -3.49 26.29
C LYS A 384 -6.31 -4.53 27.37
N ASP A 385 -7.57 -4.94 27.47
CA ASP A 385 -8.02 -5.94 28.44
C ASP A 385 -7.83 -7.39 27.95
N SER A 386 -7.42 -7.62 26.70
CA SER A 386 -7.22 -8.99 26.21
C SER A 386 -5.96 -9.60 26.81
N PRO A 387 -6.05 -10.78 27.47
CA PRO A 387 -4.86 -11.51 27.92
C PRO A 387 -4.29 -12.43 26.82
N VAL A 388 -4.92 -12.50 25.65
CA VAL A 388 -4.58 -13.48 24.61
C VAL A 388 -3.30 -13.05 23.89
N MET A 389 -2.36 -13.99 23.80
CA MET A 389 -1.07 -13.84 23.12
C MET A 389 -1.00 -14.76 21.90
N PHE A 390 -0.10 -14.48 20.97
CA PHE A 390 0.21 -15.41 19.87
C PHE A 390 0.94 -16.64 20.41
N ASP A 391 0.61 -17.81 19.88
CA ASP A 391 1.30 -19.07 20.22
C ASP A 391 2.71 -19.09 19.63
N ALA A 392 3.73 -19.11 20.49
CA ALA A 392 5.13 -19.11 20.08
C ALA A 392 5.55 -20.31 19.20
N ASN A 393 4.74 -21.38 19.17
CA ASN A 393 4.97 -22.53 18.28
C ASN A 393 4.50 -22.28 16.85
N MET A 394 3.72 -21.23 16.61
CA MET A 394 3.26 -20.81 15.29
C MET A 394 4.30 -19.90 14.67
N THR A 395 4.90 -20.34 13.57
CA THR A 395 5.90 -19.56 12.80
C THR A 395 5.28 -18.92 11.54
N LEU A 396 4.15 -19.47 11.09
CA LEU A 396 3.30 -19.00 9.99
C LEU A 396 1.84 -19.24 10.35
N LYS A 397 0.91 -18.50 9.75
CA LYS A 397 -0.53 -18.62 10.06
C LYS A 397 -0.86 -18.35 11.53
N GLU A 398 -0.02 -17.58 12.20
CA GLU A 398 -0.16 -17.19 13.59
C GLU A 398 -1.43 -16.35 13.81
N ASP A 399 -1.86 -15.63 12.78
CA ASP A 399 -3.09 -14.83 12.77
C ASP A 399 -4.37 -15.68 12.79
N TYR A 400 -4.37 -16.86 12.15
CA TYR A 400 -5.47 -17.82 12.25
C TYR A 400 -5.61 -18.34 13.67
N ASP A 401 -4.50 -18.77 14.28
CA ASP A 401 -4.47 -19.24 15.67
C ASP A 401 -4.94 -18.14 16.63
N PHE A 402 -4.40 -16.93 16.45
CA PHE A 402 -4.71 -15.78 17.29
C PHE A 402 -6.18 -15.36 17.18
N THR A 403 -6.77 -15.45 15.98
CA THR A 403 -8.21 -15.23 15.80
C THR A 403 -9.02 -16.28 16.56
N CYS A 404 -8.72 -17.57 16.37
CA CYS A 404 -9.41 -18.65 17.08
C CYS A 404 -9.30 -18.52 18.61
N ALA A 405 -8.11 -18.17 19.10
CA ALA A 405 -7.86 -17.93 20.52
C ALA A 405 -8.74 -16.80 21.08
N HIS A 406 -8.91 -15.71 20.33
CA HIS A 406 -9.80 -14.62 20.72
C HIS A 406 -11.28 -15.01 20.70
N ILE A 407 -11.73 -15.77 19.69
CA ILE A 407 -13.12 -16.25 19.68
C ILE A 407 -13.38 -17.20 20.84
N LYS A 408 -12.44 -18.11 21.15
CA LYS A 408 -12.55 -19.00 22.31
C LYS A 408 -12.57 -18.23 23.64
N ALA A 409 -11.72 -17.22 23.80
CA ALA A 409 -11.61 -16.48 25.05
C ALA A 409 -12.74 -15.46 25.29
N HIS A 410 -13.22 -14.81 24.22
CA HIS A 410 -14.13 -13.66 24.30
C HIS A 410 -15.46 -13.86 23.56
N GLY A 411 -15.70 -15.06 23.02
CA GLY A 411 -16.91 -15.41 22.26
C GLY A 411 -17.00 -14.79 20.86
N SER A 412 -16.23 -13.74 20.57
CA SER A 412 -16.28 -13.04 19.28
C SER A 412 -15.00 -12.26 18.95
N VAL A 413 -14.88 -11.94 17.67
CA VAL A 413 -13.94 -10.95 17.10
C VAL A 413 -14.72 -9.92 16.29
N LEU A 414 -14.08 -8.88 15.77
CA LEU A 414 -14.72 -7.93 14.86
C LEU A 414 -13.94 -7.72 13.57
N ARG A 415 -14.40 -8.30 12.47
CA ARG A 415 -13.84 -8.00 11.15
C ARG A 415 -14.66 -6.93 10.45
N CYS A 416 -14.02 -5.83 10.05
CA CYS A 416 -14.62 -4.87 9.12
C CYS A 416 -14.49 -5.40 7.69
N ASN A 417 -15.56 -5.99 7.17
CA ASN A 417 -15.58 -6.62 5.85
C ASN A 417 -15.49 -5.61 4.69
N ARG A 418 -15.78 -4.33 4.97
CA ARG A 418 -15.73 -3.25 3.98
C ARG A 418 -14.45 -2.42 4.02
N MET A 419 -13.50 -2.78 4.89
CA MET A 419 -12.17 -2.19 4.93
C MET A 419 -11.15 -3.17 4.33
N THR A 420 -10.36 -2.70 3.38
CA THR A 420 -9.35 -3.46 2.65
C THR A 420 -8.00 -2.78 2.71
N LEU A 421 -6.94 -3.58 2.62
CA LEU A 421 -5.57 -3.10 2.53
C LEU A 421 -5.03 -3.26 1.12
N SER A 422 -4.17 -2.34 0.70
CA SER A 422 -3.30 -2.53 -0.47
C SER A 422 -1.92 -3.00 0.01
N VAL A 423 -1.70 -4.31 0.02
CA VAL A 423 -0.46 -4.98 0.47
C VAL A 423 0.24 -5.71 -0.67
N LYS A 424 1.56 -5.92 -0.55
CA LYS A 424 2.32 -6.71 -1.52
C LYS A 424 2.41 -8.19 -1.11
N HIS A 425 2.51 -8.47 0.20
CA HIS A 425 2.42 -9.72 0.97
C HIS A 425 3.08 -11.01 0.40
N TYR A 426 2.90 -11.34 -0.87
CA TYR A 426 3.41 -12.54 -1.54
C TYR A 426 4.70 -12.33 -2.34
N SER A 427 5.02 -11.09 -2.75
CA SER A 427 6.19 -10.80 -3.59
C SER A 427 7.37 -10.16 -2.83
N ASN A 428 7.19 -9.84 -1.55
CA ASN A 428 8.21 -9.12 -0.79
C ASN A 428 9.38 -10.02 -0.42
N SER A 429 10.57 -9.42 -0.39
CA SER A 429 11.74 -10.05 0.22
C SER A 429 11.81 -9.70 1.72
N GLY A 430 12.11 -10.70 2.55
CA GLY A 430 12.14 -10.57 4.02
C GLY A 430 10.85 -11.04 4.71
N GLY A 431 10.70 -10.74 6.00
CA GLY A 431 9.51 -11.08 6.80
C GLY A 431 9.09 -12.55 6.73
N ALA A 432 7.77 -12.83 6.76
CA ALA A 432 7.22 -14.19 6.70
C ALA A 432 7.65 -14.99 5.45
N VAL A 433 7.98 -14.32 4.35
CA VAL A 433 8.48 -14.99 3.13
C VAL A 433 9.82 -15.66 3.39
N SER A 434 10.65 -15.12 4.29
CA SER A 434 11.94 -15.72 4.67
C SER A 434 11.80 -17.01 5.49
N THR A 435 10.66 -17.22 6.14
CA THR A 435 10.33 -18.42 6.90
C THR A 435 9.73 -19.52 6.03
N ARG A 436 9.18 -19.18 4.85
CA ARG A 436 8.60 -20.16 3.92
C ARG A 436 9.70 -20.94 3.22
N ASP A 437 9.66 -22.26 3.37
CA ASP A 437 10.49 -23.16 2.59
C ASP A 437 9.88 -23.39 1.20
N LYS A 438 10.73 -23.63 0.19
CA LYS A 438 10.27 -23.84 -1.19
C LYS A 438 9.34 -25.06 -1.34
N LYS A 439 9.43 -26.04 -0.43
CA LYS A 439 8.61 -27.26 -0.44
C LYS A 439 7.28 -27.09 0.29
N GLY A 440 7.14 -26.01 1.09
CA GLY A 440 5.97 -25.68 1.89
C GLY A 440 5.77 -26.58 3.11
N GLU A 441 6.82 -27.23 3.59
CA GLU A 441 6.77 -28.06 4.81
C GLU A 441 6.46 -27.22 6.05
N GLU A 442 6.97 -25.99 6.14
CA GLU A 442 6.69 -25.12 7.28
C GLU A 442 5.22 -24.69 7.30
N GLU A 443 4.65 -24.39 6.13
CA GLU A 443 3.21 -24.11 5.99
C GLU A 443 2.37 -25.34 6.41
N LYS A 444 2.73 -26.55 5.96
CA LYS A 444 2.02 -27.79 6.34
C LYS A 444 2.11 -28.07 7.84
N ARG A 445 3.28 -27.85 8.46
CA ARG A 445 3.50 -27.97 9.90
C ARG A 445 2.54 -27.06 10.66
N ASN A 446 2.49 -25.77 10.31
CA ASN A 446 1.59 -24.82 10.98
C ASN A 446 0.11 -25.15 10.74
N ILE A 447 -0.26 -25.63 9.55
CA ILE A 447 -1.61 -26.15 9.29
C ILE A 447 -1.94 -27.32 10.22
N ALA A 448 -1.04 -28.30 10.38
CA ALA A 448 -1.26 -29.43 11.27
C ALA A 448 -1.46 -28.98 12.73
N ILE A 449 -0.71 -27.97 13.19
CA ILE A 449 -0.92 -27.35 14.52
C ILE A 449 -2.33 -26.77 14.61
N LEU A 450 -2.79 -26.00 13.61
CA LEU A 450 -4.14 -25.42 13.60
C LEU A 450 -5.23 -26.48 13.68
N PHE A 451 -5.14 -27.55 12.87
CA PHE A 451 -6.14 -28.63 12.87
C PHE A 451 -6.19 -29.38 14.20
N ARG A 452 -5.04 -29.59 14.84
CA ARG A 452 -4.95 -30.24 16.16
C ARG A 452 -5.49 -29.35 17.27
N LYS A 453 -5.15 -28.06 17.26
CA LYS A 453 -5.51 -27.11 18.32
C LYS A 453 -6.98 -26.67 18.23
N TRP A 454 -7.51 -26.61 17.01
CA TRP A 454 -8.86 -26.12 16.71
C TRP A 454 -9.64 -27.12 15.84
N PRO A 455 -9.97 -28.30 16.38
CA PRO A 455 -10.65 -29.35 15.62
C PRO A 455 -11.98 -28.84 15.07
N GLY A 456 -12.20 -29.01 13.76
CA GLY A 456 -13.43 -28.59 13.07
C GLY A 456 -13.50 -27.09 12.69
N ALA A 457 -12.56 -26.25 13.13
CA ALA A 457 -12.54 -24.83 12.79
C ALA A 457 -11.90 -24.53 11.42
N PHE A 458 -11.26 -25.53 10.81
CA PHE A 458 -10.50 -25.38 9.57
C PHE A 458 -10.85 -26.45 8.54
N ARG A 459 -10.84 -26.06 7.28
CA ARG A 459 -10.80 -26.97 6.13
C ARG A 459 -9.70 -26.54 5.16
N MET A 460 -9.17 -27.48 4.39
CA MET A 460 -8.20 -27.15 3.33
C MET A 460 -8.85 -26.30 2.24
N ASN A 461 -8.11 -25.34 1.70
CA ASN A 461 -8.59 -24.54 0.57
C ASN A 461 -8.53 -25.39 -0.72
N PRO A 462 -9.66 -25.62 -1.42
CA PRO A 462 -9.69 -26.50 -2.60
C PRO A 462 -8.96 -25.90 -3.81
N LYS A 463 -8.73 -24.58 -3.84
CA LYS A 463 -8.16 -23.88 -4.99
C LYS A 463 -6.71 -23.48 -4.78
N ARG A 464 -6.24 -23.44 -3.54
CA ARG A 464 -4.92 -22.92 -3.17
C ARG A 464 -4.21 -23.87 -2.25
N LYS A 465 -3.09 -24.42 -2.73
CA LYS A 465 -2.25 -25.33 -1.96
C LYS A 465 -1.69 -24.61 -0.73
N ASN A 466 -1.58 -25.32 0.39
CA ASN A 466 -1.06 -24.81 1.66
C ASN A 466 -1.84 -23.59 2.23
N GLU A 467 -3.10 -23.42 1.83
CA GLU A 467 -4.02 -22.48 2.46
C GLU A 467 -5.17 -23.21 3.13
N VAL A 468 -5.70 -22.60 4.18
CA VAL A 468 -6.86 -23.10 4.94
C VAL A 468 -7.98 -22.07 4.88
N ILE A 469 -9.21 -22.53 5.04
CA ILE A 469 -10.39 -21.70 5.24
C ILE A 469 -10.83 -21.90 6.67
N MET A 470 -10.81 -20.82 7.44
CA MET A 470 -11.37 -20.80 8.80
C MET A 470 -12.89 -20.72 8.74
N ARG A 471 -13.56 -21.60 9.48
CA ARG A 471 -14.98 -21.59 9.78
C ARG A 471 -15.17 -21.90 11.24
N TRP A 472 -15.39 -20.88 12.04
CA TRP A 472 -15.76 -21.10 13.42
C TRP A 472 -17.16 -21.68 13.45
N LYS A 473 -17.31 -22.90 13.99
CA LYS A 473 -18.63 -23.44 14.25
C LYS A 473 -19.18 -22.67 15.46
N SER A 474 -20.24 -21.90 15.27
CA SER A 474 -21.12 -21.60 16.40
C SER A 474 -21.56 -22.95 16.98
N CYS A 475 -21.59 -23.10 18.30
CA CYS A 475 -22.07 -24.33 18.94
C CYS A 475 -23.58 -24.59 18.70
N SER A 476 -24.19 -24.00 17.66
CA SER A 476 -25.63 -23.95 17.48
C SER A 476 -26.19 -24.48 16.16
N ASP A 477 -25.44 -24.63 15.05
CA ASP A 477 -26.12 -24.85 13.76
C ASP A 477 -25.51 -25.95 12.88
N ASP A 478 -26.27 -27.04 12.76
CA ASP A 478 -26.14 -28.16 11.82
C ASP A 478 -26.69 -27.84 10.41
N ASP A 479 -27.15 -26.61 10.12
CA ASP A 479 -28.05 -26.37 8.97
C ASP A 479 -27.49 -25.60 7.75
N ASP A 480 -26.25 -25.12 7.73
CA ASP A 480 -25.73 -24.25 6.64
C ASP A 480 -24.80 -24.93 5.62
N VAL A 481 -24.94 -26.25 5.40
CA VAL A 481 -24.06 -27.01 4.49
C VAL A 481 -24.49 -26.91 3.01
N GLU A 482 -25.68 -26.39 2.70
CA GLU A 482 -26.28 -26.62 1.38
C GLU A 482 -25.95 -25.55 0.31
N SER A 483 -25.59 -24.31 0.69
CA SER A 483 -25.45 -23.22 -0.30
C SER A 483 -24.14 -23.22 -1.11
N GLU A 484 -23.10 -23.96 -0.71
CA GLU A 484 -21.82 -24.02 -1.44
C GLU A 484 -21.69 -25.23 -2.38
N ARG A 485 -22.46 -26.31 -2.18
CA ARG A 485 -22.36 -27.52 -3.03
C ARG A 485 -22.79 -27.29 -4.48
N ILE A 486 -23.70 -26.33 -4.72
CA ILE A 486 -24.25 -26.07 -6.06
C ILE A 486 -23.27 -25.28 -6.94
N THR A 487 -22.41 -24.42 -6.36
CA THR A 487 -21.52 -23.55 -7.17
C THR A 487 -20.20 -24.21 -7.59
N SER A 488 -19.69 -25.21 -6.86
CA SER A 488 -18.38 -25.80 -7.17
C SER A 488 -18.41 -26.76 -8.38
N THR A 489 -19.50 -27.50 -8.58
CA THR A 489 -19.63 -28.51 -9.65
C THR A 489 -19.91 -27.87 -11.00
N GLU A 490 -20.77 -26.87 -11.07
CA GLU A 490 -21.09 -26.19 -12.34
C GLU A 490 -19.96 -25.26 -12.80
N THR A 491 -19.37 -24.49 -11.87
CA THR A 491 -18.27 -23.57 -12.21
C THR A 491 -16.99 -24.33 -12.57
N GLY A 492 -16.73 -25.49 -11.92
CA GLY A 492 -15.62 -26.37 -12.25
C GLY A 492 -15.73 -26.93 -13.66
N ARG A 493 -16.91 -27.47 -14.01
CA ARG A 493 -17.21 -27.98 -15.36
C ARG A 493 -17.13 -26.89 -16.44
N ALA A 494 -17.56 -25.66 -16.14
CA ALA A 494 -17.48 -24.54 -17.06
C ALA A 494 -16.02 -24.12 -17.36
N ILE A 495 -15.16 -24.06 -16.35
CA ILE A 495 -13.74 -23.72 -16.51
C ILE A 495 -13.00 -24.83 -17.26
N GLU A 496 -13.30 -26.09 -16.97
CA GLU A 496 -12.71 -27.24 -17.66
C GLU A 496 -13.07 -27.27 -19.14
N LYS A 497 -14.35 -27.02 -19.48
CA LYS A 497 -14.81 -26.88 -20.87
C LYS A 497 -14.14 -25.70 -21.59
N GLN A 498 -13.97 -24.56 -20.92
CA GLN A 498 -13.32 -23.39 -21.49
C GLN A 498 -11.82 -23.63 -21.78
N ASN A 499 -11.12 -24.37 -20.91
CA ASN A 499 -9.73 -24.77 -21.12
C ASN A 499 -9.59 -25.82 -22.23
N GLN A 500 -10.51 -26.78 -22.33
CA GLN A 500 -10.55 -27.74 -23.43
C GLN A 500 -10.76 -27.05 -24.78
N ASP A 501 -11.68 -26.09 -24.88
CA ASP A 501 -11.92 -25.31 -26.10
C ASP A 501 -10.72 -24.45 -26.51
N ARG A 502 -10.04 -23.85 -25.53
CA ARG A 502 -8.82 -23.06 -25.77
C ARG A 502 -7.69 -23.93 -26.31
N THR A 503 -7.52 -25.11 -25.73
CA THR A 503 -6.53 -26.11 -26.18
C THR A 503 -6.85 -26.62 -27.58
N ARG A 504 -8.14 -26.83 -27.90
CA ARG A 504 -8.62 -27.24 -29.23
C ARG A 504 -8.37 -26.16 -30.29
N LYS A 505 -8.54 -24.87 -29.95
CA LYS A 505 -8.22 -23.73 -30.83
C LYS A 505 -6.72 -23.63 -31.10
N VAL A 506 -5.86 -23.80 -30.08
CA VAL A 506 -4.41 -23.80 -30.25
C VAL A 506 -3.97 -24.95 -31.18
N ARG A 507 -4.49 -26.16 -30.97
CA ARG A 507 -4.21 -27.32 -31.85
C ARG A 507 -4.66 -27.11 -33.30
N LYS A 508 -5.84 -26.50 -33.52
CA LYS A 508 -6.30 -26.15 -34.88
C LYS A 508 -5.39 -25.12 -35.56
N THR A 509 -4.88 -24.15 -34.80
CA THR A 509 -3.97 -23.12 -35.31
C THR A 509 -2.62 -23.72 -35.72
N ILE A 510 -2.06 -24.60 -34.88
CA ILE A 510 -0.81 -25.32 -35.16
C ILE A 510 -0.96 -26.23 -36.40
N LYS A 511 -2.08 -26.98 -36.51
CA LYS A 511 -2.36 -27.82 -37.70
C LYS A 511 -2.53 -27.03 -38.99
N LYS A 512 -3.04 -25.79 -38.91
CA LYS A 512 -3.19 -24.92 -40.09
C LYS A 512 -1.83 -24.35 -40.52
N ALA A 513 -0.95 -24.03 -39.58
CA ALA A 513 0.41 -23.57 -39.86
C ALA A 513 1.30 -24.66 -40.49
N THR A 514 1.13 -25.92 -40.09
CA THR A 514 1.92 -27.05 -40.62
C THR A 514 1.44 -27.56 -41.99
N ARG A 515 0.25 -27.17 -42.45
CA ARG A 515 -0.28 -27.56 -43.77
C ARG A 515 -0.08 -26.51 -44.87
N GLY A 516 0.46 -25.33 -44.54
CA GLY A 516 0.72 -24.25 -45.51
C GLY A 516 2.18 -24.09 -45.89
N GLY A 517 3.03 -25.08 -45.58
CA GLY A 517 4.48 -25.06 -45.84
C GLY A 517 4.97 -26.26 -46.63
N ALA A 518 4.12 -26.81 -47.50
CA ALA A 518 4.48 -27.80 -48.52
C ALA A 518 4.02 -27.28 -49.88
#